data_AF-A0A7W0M0I9-F1
#
_entry.id   AF-A0A7W0M0I9-F1
#
_cell.length_a   1.000
_cell.length_b   1.000
_cell.length_c   1.000
_cell.angle_alpha   90.00
_cell.angle_beta   90.00
_cell.angle_gamma   90.00
#
_symmetry.space_group_name_H-M   'P 1'
#
loop_
_entity.id
_entity.type
_entity.pdbx_description
1 polymer ?
#
loop_
_entity_poly.entity_id
_entity_poly.type
_entity_poly.pdbx_seq_one_letter_code
_entity_poly.pdbx_strand_id
1 'polypeptide(L)'
;MAGSALAGAAASSALVFGLAARGGLQADRLVLVGVGVSAAAAGVTTFLVVLTDSFNELKAITWLRGSTYGVTFDHLVPLALVLVLVAPLLFGHRRELDLLALDDDTPRVLGVRLVPTRLLLLGA
;
A
#
# COMPACT_ATOMS: atom_id res chain seq x y z
N MET A 1 8.00 -12.08 11.83
CA MET A 1 7.62 -11.99 10.39
C MET A 1 6.90 -10.69 10.06
N ALA A 2 5.98 -10.18 10.90
CA ALA A 2 5.29 -8.92 10.63
C ALA A 2 6.24 -7.71 10.39
N GLY A 3 7.32 -7.59 11.18
CA GLY A 3 8.28 -6.48 11.03
C GLY A 3 9.02 -6.44 9.68
N SER A 4 9.39 -7.60 9.13
CA SER A 4 10.04 -7.66 7.81
C SER A 4 9.06 -7.37 6.66
N ALA A 5 7.79 -7.77 6.80
CA ALA A 5 6.75 -7.44 5.84
C ALA A 5 6.44 -5.92 5.82
N LEU A 6 6.35 -5.31 7.01
CA LEU A 6 6.21 -3.85 7.16
C LEU A 6 7.38 -3.09 6.57
N ALA A 7 8.61 -3.53 6.82
CA ALA A 7 9.81 -2.93 6.23
C ALA A 7 9.80 -3.05 4.69
N GLY A 8 9.38 -4.21 4.16
CA GLY A 8 9.23 -4.41 2.72
C GLY A 8 8.18 -3.49 2.09
N ALA A 9 7.03 -3.32 2.75
CA ALA A 9 5.97 -2.39 2.33
C ALA A 9 6.43 -0.93 2.37
N ALA A 10 7.12 -0.52 3.43
CA ALA A 10 7.67 0.83 3.53
C ALA A 10 8.72 1.11 2.44
N ALA A 11 9.60 0.13 2.18
CA ALA A 11 10.62 0.23 1.14
C ALA A 11 10.01 0.30 -0.27
N SER A 12 9.02 -0.55 -0.58
CA SER A 12 8.35 -0.50 -1.88
C SER A 12 7.59 0.80 -2.10
N SER A 13 6.87 1.29 -1.08
CA SER A 13 6.20 2.59 -1.12
C SER A 13 7.18 3.74 -1.34
N ALA A 14 8.32 3.74 -0.64
CA ALA A 14 9.37 4.74 -0.84
C ALA A 14 9.98 4.69 -2.25
N LEU A 15 10.19 3.48 -2.81
CA LEU A 15 10.70 3.30 -4.17
C LEU A 15 9.72 3.84 -5.21
N VAL A 16 8.44 3.46 -5.14
CA VAL A 16 7.41 3.93 -6.07
C VAL A 16 7.31 5.45 -6.01
N PHE A 17 7.29 6.04 -4.82
CA PHE A 17 7.21 7.48 -4.65
C PHE A 17 8.46 8.21 -5.15
N GLY A 18 9.66 7.72 -4.81
CA GLY A 18 10.91 8.32 -5.27
C GLY A 18 11.05 8.29 -6.80
N LEU A 19 10.58 7.23 -7.45
CA LEU A 19 10.58 7.11 -8.90
C LEU A 19 9.49 7.96 -9.58
N ALA A 20 8.32 8.09 -8.96
CA ALA A 20 7.24 8.94 -9.45
C ALA A 20 7.55 10.44 -9.27
N ALA A 21 8.13 10.84 -8.14
CA ALA A 21 8.41 12.24 -7.79
C ALA A 21 9.48 12.90 -8.69
N ARG A 22 10.33 12.11 -9.36
CA ARG A 22 11.44 12.61 -10.21
C ARG A 22 11.02 13.40 -11.45
N GLY A 23 9.74 13.45 -11.81
CA GLY A 23 9.26 14.32 -12.89
C GLY A 23 7.81 14.77 -12.73
N GLY A 24 7.39 15.02 -11.48
CA GLY A 24 6.05 15.48 -11.13
C GLY A 24 5.12 14.36 -10.67
N LEU A 25 4.33 14.65 -9.62
CA LEU A 25 3.33 13.74 -9.03
C LEU A 25 2.06 13.69 -9.91
N GLN A 26 2.19 13.17 -11.13
CA GLN A 26 1.06 12.86 -12.00
C GLN A 26 0.48 11.49 -11.63
N ALA A 27 -0.85 11.39 -11.57
CA ALA A 27 -1.55 10.17 -11.16
C ALA A 27 -1.20 8.99 -12.09
N ASP A 28 -1.22 9.21 -13.40
CA ASP A 28 -0.94 8.18 -14.43
C ASP A 28 0.45 7.55 -14.25
N ARG A 29 1.45 8.39 -13.96
CA ARG A 29 2.82 7.93 -13.74
C ARG A 29 2.94 7.13 -12.44
N LEU A 30 2.24 7.53 -11.39
CA LEU A 30 2.22 6.80 -10.12
C LEU A 30 1.63 5.39 -10.32
N VAL A 31 0.54 5.27 -11.08
CA VAL A 31 -0.07 3.98 -11.40
C VAL A 31 0.88 3.11 -12.24
N LEU A 32 1.48 3.66 -13.30
CA LEU A 32 2.42 2.92 -14.15
C LEU A 32 3.67 2.43 -13.40
N VAL A 33 4.27 3.29 -12.58
CA VAL A 33 5.42 2.92 -11.73
C VAL A 33 5.00 1.88 -10.69
N GLY A 34 3.84 2.06 -10.06
CA GLY A 34 3.30 1.10 -9.09
C GLY A 34 3.09 -0.29 -9.68
N VAL A 35 2.48 -0.38 -10.87
CA VAL A 35 2.29 -1.66 -11.58
C VAL A 35 3.64 -2.30 -11.95
N GLY A 36 4.60 -1.51 -12.45
CA GLY A 36 5.94 -2.00 -12.77
C GLY A 36 6.68 -2.56 -11.55
N VAL A 37 6.64 -1.84 -10.42
CA VAL A 37 7.26 -2.28 -9.16
C VAL A 37 6.53 -3.51 -8.60
N SER A 38 5.20 -3.56 -8.67
CA SER A 38 4.41 -4.73 -8.26
C SER A 38 4.78 -5.97 -9.07
N ALA A 39 4.93 -5.84 -10.40
CA ALA A 39 5.34 -6.93 -11.27
C ALA A 39 6.77 -7.40 -10.95
N ALA A 40 7.70 -6.48 -10.71
CA ALA A 40 9.06 -6.80 -10.30
C ALA A 40 9.09 -7.55 -8.94
N ALA A 41 8.32 -7.07 -7.96
CA ALA A 41 8.20 -7.73 -6.65
C ALA A 41 7.57 -9.13 -6.75
N ALA A 42 6.56 -9.30 -7.61
CA ALA A 42 5.98 -10.61 -7.91
C ALA A 42 7.01 -11.55 -8.54
N GLY A 43 7.82 -11.06 -9.48
CA GLY A 43 8.92 -11.83 -10.09
C GLY A 43 9.96 -12.28 -9.06
N VAL A 44 10.38 -11.38 -8.17
CA VAL A 44 11.30 -11.71 -7.06
C VAL A 44 10.68 -12.74 -6.13
N THR A 45 9.40 -12.60 -5.79
CA THR A 45 8.68 -13.55 -4.92
C THR A 45 8.65 -14.95 -5.54
N THR A 46 8.30 -15.06 -6.83
CA THR A 46 8.30 -16.33 -7.56
C THR A 46 9.69 -16.95 -7.63
N PHE A 47 10.71 -16.14 -7.92
CA PHE A 47 12.10 -16.61 -7.94
C PHE A 47 12.51 -17.20 -6.58
N LEU A 48 12.24 -16.49 -5.48
CA LEU A 48 12.53 -16.97 -4.13
C LEU A 48 11.78 -18.25 -3.76
N VAL A 49 10.51 -18.37 -4.17
CA VAL A 49 9.71 -19.59 -3.93
C VAL A 49 10.34 -20.79 -4.64
N VAL A 50 10.80 -20.63 -5.89
CA VAL A 50 11.45 -21.72 -6.65
C VAL A 50 12.79 -22.15 -6.03
N LEU A 51 13.52 -21.24 -5.39
CA LEU A 51 14.76 -21.55 -4.68
C LEU A 51 14.57 -22.23 -3.32
N THR A 52 13.35 -22.26 -2.80
CA THR A 52 13.05 -22.70 -1.44
C THR A 52 12.70 -24.19 -1.39
N ASP A 53 13.05 -24.85 -0.28
CA ASP A 53 12.71 -26.26 -0.02
C ASP A 53 11.19 -26.51 -0.07
N SER A 54 10.77 -27.71 -0.52
CA SER A 54 9.36 -28.02 -0.83
C SER A 54 8.42 -27.87 0.38
N PHE A 55 8.93 -28.07 1.59
CA PHE A 55 8.17 -27.83 2.83
C PHE A 55 7.90 -26.35 3.13
N ASN A 56 8.77 -25.45 2.70
CA ASN A 56 8.59 -24.01 2.88
C ASN A 56 7.84 -23.37 1.70
N GLU A 57 7.88 -23.99 0.51
CA GLU A 57 7.08 -23.59 -0.65
C GLU A 57 5.58 -23.54 -0.32
N LEU A 58 5.03 -24.61 0.27
CA LEU A 58 3.61 -24.67 0.66
C LEU A 58 3.24 -23.59 1.68
N LYS A 59 4.13 -23.27 2.62
CA LYS A 59 3.91 -22.19 3.59
C LYS A 59 3.90 -20.82 2.91
N ALA A 60 4.83 -20.57 1.99
CA ALA A 60 4.91 -19.33 1.23
C ALA A 60 3.66 -19.09 0.37
N ILE A 61 3.21 -20.12 -0.35
CA ILE A 61 2.00 -20.04 -1.18
C ILE A 61 0.75 -19.82 -0.33
N THR A 62 0.65 -20.48 0.84
CA THR A 62 -0.48 -20.29 1.77
C THR A 62 -0.53 -18.86 2.31
N TRP A 63 0.64 -18.28 2.63
CA TRP A 63 0.72 -16.88 3.07
C TRP A 63 0.36 -15.90 1.95
N LEU A 64 0.81 -16.17 0.71
CA LEU A 64 0.53 -15.32 -0.45
C LEU A 64 -0.96 -15.28 -0.83
N ARG A 65 -1.69 -16.39 -0.67
CA ARG A 65 -3.14 -16.45 -0.87
C ARG A 65 -3.94 -15.75 0.24
N GLY A 66 -3.30 -15.51 1.38
CA GLY A 66 -3.96 -15.08 2.61
C GLY A 66 -4.60 -16.26 3.34
N SER A 67 -4.52 -16.23 4.67
CA SER A 67 -5.06 -17.27 5.54
C SER A 67 -5.43 -16.69 6.90
N THR A 68 -6.60 -17.07 7.41
CA THR A 68 -7.04 -16.78 8.79
C THR A 68 -6.56 -17.86 9.77
N TYR A 69 -5.82 -18.87 9.29
CA TYR A 69 -5.36 -19.99 10.10
C TYR A 69 -4.36 -19.51 11.16
N GLY A 70 -4.66 -19.79 12.43
CA GLY A 70 -3.83 -19.37 13.58
C GLY A 70 -4.14 -17.98 14.14
N VAL A 71 -5.19 -17.29 13.66
CA VAL A 71 -5.64 -16.04 14.28
C VAL A 71 -6.16 -16.32 15.69
N THR A 72 -5.53 -15.70 16.68
CA THR A 72 -5.91 -15.77 18.10
C THR A 72 -6.52 -14.43 18.53
N PHE A 73 -7.29 -14.38 19.62
CA PHE A 73 -7.88 -13.14 20.13
C PHE A 73 -6.86 -12.02 20.36
N ASP A 74 -5.61 -12.35 20.68
CA ASP A 74 -4.51 -11.39 20.82
C ASP A 74 -4.18 -10.61 19.53
N HIS A 75 -4.55 -11.15 18.35
CA HIS A 75 -4.37 -10.47 17.06
C HIS A 75 -5.50 -9.46 16.77
N LEU A 76 -6.63 -9.56 17.46
CA LEU A 76 -7.78 -8.66 17.27
C LEU A 76 -7.52 -7.28 17.85
N VAL A 77 -6.83 -7.20 18.99
CA VAL A 77 -6.53 -5.94 19.67
C VAL A 77 -5.72 -4.97 18.78
N PRO A 78 -4.57 -5.37 18.19
CA PRO A 78 -3.82 -4.48 17.31
C PRO A 78 -4.59 -4.15 16.02
N LEU A 79 -5.37 -5.09 15.47
CA LEU A 79 -6.19 -4.85 14.28
C LEU A 79 -7.29 -3.82 14.55
N ALA A 80 -7.99 -3.94 15.68
CA ALA A 80 -9.03 -3.01 16.09
C ALA A 80 -8.44 -1.62 16.35
N LEU A 81 -7.26 -1.53 16.97
CA LEU A 81 -6.60 -0.26 17.23
C LEU A 81 -6.22 0.47 15.93
N VAL A 82 -5.67 -0.25 14.95
CA VAL A 82 -5.38 0.32 13.61
C VAL A 82 -6.67 0.78 12.93
N LEU A 83 -7.74 -0.02 12.95
CA LEU A 83 -9.03 0.37 12.38
C LEU A 83 -9.61 1.63 13.05
N VAL A 84 -9.55 1.72 14.38
CA VAL A 84 -10.04 2.88 15.12
C VAL A 84 -9.20 4.13 14.83
N LEU A 85 -7.94 4.00 14.43
CA LEU A 85 -7.07 5.13 14.07
C LEU A 85 -7.26 5.57 12.61
N VAL A 86 -7.31 4.60 11.70
CA VAL A 86 -7.37 4.82 10.25
C VAL A 86 -8.78 5.19 9.78
N ALA A 87 -9.82 4.57 10.33
CA ALA A 87 -11.20 4.83 9.95
C ALA A 87 -11.63 6.30 10.13
N PRO A 88 -11.44 6.96 11.30
CA PRO A 88 -11.80 8.36 11.45
C PRO A 88 -10.97 9.28 10.57
N LEU A 89 -9.73 8.92 10.25
CA LEU A 89 -8.86 9.67 9.35
C LEU A 89 -9.41 9.65 7.91
N LEU A 90 -9.75 8.47 7.39
CA LEU A 90 -10.44 8.30 6.09
C LEU A 90 -11.78 9.03 6.08
N PHE A 91 -12.54 8.92 7.16
CA PHE A 91 -13.81 9.61 7.36
C PHE A 91 -13.65 11.14 7.53
N GLY A 92 -12.49 11.67 7.88
CA GLY A 92 -12.23 13.11 7.86
C GLY A 92 -12.08 13.64 6.44
N HIS A 93 -11.50 12.82 5.55
CA HIS A 93 -11.07 13.20 4.20
C HIS A 93 -12.00 12.74 3.07
N ARG A 94 -13.22 12.28 3.38
CA ARG A 94 -14.21 11.78 2.39
C ARG A 94 -14.46 12.76 1.23
N ARG A 95 -14.57 14.06 1.54
CA ARG A 95 -14.78 15.11 0.52
C ARG A 95 -13.59 15.25 -0.44
N GLU A 96 -12.37 15.09 0.07
CA GLU A 96 -11.17 15.14 -0.77
C GLU A 96 -11.04 13.86 -1.61
N LEU A 97 -11.40 12.69 -1.06
CA LEU A 97 -11.47 11.42 -1.79
C LEU A 97 -12.51 11.45 -2.93
N ASP A 98 -13.70 12.00 -2.69
CA ASP A 98 -14.74 12.15 -3.71
C ASP A 98 -14.31 13.12 -4.83
N LEU A 99 -13.60 14.19 -4.49
CA LEU A 99 -13.08 15.15 -5.48
C LEU A 99 -11.93 14.56 -6.30
N LEU A 100 -11.03 13.79 -5.68
CA LEU A 100 -9.97 13.03 -6.35
C LEU A 100 -10.52 11.93 -7.28
N ALA A 101 -11.71 11.39 -7.00
CA ALA A 101 -12.37 10.41 -7.85
C ALA A 101 -13.09 11.02 -9.05
N LEU A 102 -13.41 12.32 -9.01
CA LEU A 102 -14.22 12.99 -10.02
C LEU A 102 -13.37 13.69 -11.09
N ASP A 103 -12.26 14.36 -10.71
CA ASP A 103 -11.30 14.99 -11.63
C ASP A 103 -10.04 15.54 -10.90
N ASP A 104 -8.89 15.60 -11.58
CA ASP A 104 -7.62 16.11 -11.03
C ASP A 104 -7.51 17.66 -11.08
N ASP A 105 -8.32 18.33 -11.91
CA ASP A 105 -8.25 19.79 -12.11
C ASP A 105 -9.16 20.59 -11.16
N THR A 106 -10.26 20.00 -10.69
CA THR A 106 -11.23 20.65 -9.77
C THR A 106 -10.64 21.06 -8.39
N PRO A 107 -9.80 20.26 -7.71
CA PRO A 107 -9.28 20.61 -6.38
C PRO A 107 -8.29 21.78 -6.39
N ARG A 108 -7.62 22.02 -7.53
CA ARG A 108 -6.62 23.09 -7.70
C ARG A 108 -7.24 24.48 -7.69
N VAL A 109 -8.49 24.59 -8.16
CA VAL A 109 -9.27 25.84 -8.21
C VAL A 109 -9.81 26.22 -6.81
N LEU A 110 -10.00 25.23 -5.93
CA LEU A 110 -10.49 25.40 -4.56
C LEU A 110 -9.39 25.59 -3.50
N GLY A 111 -8.10 25.68 -3.91
CA GLY A 111 -6.98 25.94 -3.00
C GLY A 111 -6.50 24.74 -2.18
N VAL A 112 -6.95 23.52 -2.50
CA VAL A 112 -6.50 22.31 -1.82
C VAL A 112 -5.08 21.98 -2.25
N ARG A 113 -4.17 21.83 -1.28
CA ARG A 113 -2.80 21.38 -1.54
C ARG A 113 -2.84 19.88 -1.85
N LEU A 114 -3.05 19.50 -3.11
CA LEU A 114 -3.19 18.09 -3.54
C LEU A 114 -2.02 17.18 -3.11
N VAL A 115 -0.80 17.72 -3.05
CA VAL A 115 0.41 16.95 -2.73
C VAL A 115 0.43 16.43 -1.29
N PRO A 116 0.25 17.26 -0.23
CA PRO A 116 0.16 16.77 1.13
C PRO A 116 -1.08 15.90 1.38
N THR A 117 -2.23 16.20 0.76
CA THR A 117 -3.43 15.36 0.92
C THR A 117 -3.24 13.96 0.34
N ARG A 118 -2.65 13.84 -0.86
CA ARG A 118 -2.30 12.53 -1.45
C ARG A 118 -1.29 11.75 -0.61
N LEU A 119 -0.27 12.43 -0.07
CA LEU A 119 0.71 11.81 0.82
C LEU A 119 0.09 11.30 2.12
N LEU A 120 -0.83 12.06 2.70
CA LEU A 120 -1.49 11.73 3.96
C LEU A 120 -2.47 10.56 3.78
N LEU A 121 -3.23 10.54 2.69
CA LEU A 121 -4.17 9.45 2.38
C LEU A 121 -3.49 8.14 1.97
N LEU A 122 -2.33 8.20 1.29
CA LEU A 122 -1.57 7.01 0.92
C LEU A 122 -0.78 6.42 2.11
N GLY A 123 -0.47 7.24 3.12
CA GLY A 123 0.23 6.81 4.33
C GLY A 123 -0.69 6.37 5.47
N ALA A 124 -2.01 6.52 5.31
CA ALA A 124 -3.06 6.12 6.26
C ALA A 124 -3.54 4.69 5.98
#